data_AF-A0A970RSJ2-F1
#
_entry.id   AF-A0A970RSJ2-F1
#
_cell.length_a   1.000
_cell.length_b   1.000
_cell.length_c   1.000
_cell.angle_alpha   90.00
_cell.angle_beta   90.00
_cell.angle_gamma   90.00
#
_symmetry.space_group_name_H-M   'P 1'
#
loop_
_entity.id
_entity.type
_entity.pdbx_description
1 polymer ?
#
loop_
_entity_poly.entity_id
_entity_poly.type
_entity_poly.pdbx_seq_one_letter_code
_entity_poly.pdbx_strand_id
1 'polypeptide(L)'
;MAIDIFNHLRLPKQFLKPRANGSEAAKSTLKDGTIFWDIAAQEGALCGYSELKTDTSEGTISYGKNKSGHLILLRHINFPFIPIKPNKKFSSFAYNFTPKAELMLDGVEIKNEKPVSAAVKDSLTVVSNFMNGATVTRSFYPSVRYPAFIEKIEVTNNTKSKVTFTASELKNRLTDKSKALKKVSFGLSEKLIAGARLVDGNGDFRNHNMVDVKKLLVPGATAVCYIVYYAVKQGKTLNFNAEKEIRDYLKSKSANNQDT
;
A
#
# COMPACT_ATOMS: atom_id res chain seq x y z
N MET A 1 -5.65 -26.14 -17.20
CA MET A 1 -4.17 -26.23 -17.13
C MET A 1 -3.66 -24.91 -16.57
N ALA A 2 -3.48 -24.83 -15.24
CA ALA A 2 -3.09 -23.62 -14.55
C ALA A 2 -1.58 -23.41 -14.71
N ILE A 3 -1.18 -22.28 -15.30
CA ILE A 3 0.21 -21.89 -15.42
C ILE A 3 0.63 -21.24 -14.11
N ASP A 4 1.60 -21.86 -13.46
CA ASP A 4 2.20 -21.45 -12.19
C ASP A 4 2.97 -20.13 -12.37
N ILE A 5 2.38 -19.02 -11.90
CA ILE A 5 2.90 -17.65 -12.06
C ILE A 5 4.11 -17.37 -11.12
N PHE A 6 4.49 -18.30 -10.24
CA PHE A 6 5.54 -18.03 -9.24
C PHE A 6 6.99 -18.17 -9.75
N ASN A 7 7.25 -18.73 -10.92
CA ASN A 7 8.61 -19.16 -11.31
C ASN A 7 9.51 -18.10 -11.97
N HIS A 8 9.05 -16.87 -12.24
CA HIS A 8 9.87 -15.86 -12.93
C HIS A 8 10.22 -14.59 -12.14
N LEU A 9 9.99 -14.59 -10.83
CA LEU A 9 10.53 -13.56 -9.93
C LEU A 9 11.61 -14.21 -9.06
N ARG A 10 12.89 -13.90 -9.32
CA ARG A 10 13.96 -14.12 -8.35
C ARG A 10 13.67 -13.24 -7.13
N LEU A 11 12.82 -13.74 -6.23
CA LEU A 11 12.66 -13.21 -4.88
C LEU A 11 14.03 -13.32 -4.20
N PRO A 12 14.53 -12.27 -3.52
CA PRO A 12 15.68 -12.41 -2.64
C PRO A 12 15.38 -13.56 -1.66
N LYS A 13 16.34 -14.47 -1.46
CA LYS A 13 16.22 -15.69 -0.63
C LYS A 13 15.80 -15.46 0.83
N GLN A 14 15.62 -14.20 1.25
CA GLN A 14 15.18 -13.79 2.58
C GLN A 14 13.66 -13.58 2.69
N PHE A 15 12.93 -13.59 1.58
CA PHE A 15 11.46 -13.53 1.60
C PHE A 15 10.91 -14.93 1.79
N LEU A 16 10.51 -15.21 3.04
CA LEU A 16 9.75 -16.40 3.41
C LEU A 16 8.61 -16.58 2.40
N LYS A 17 8.57 -17.71 1.71
CA LYS A 17 7.34 -18.21 1.10
C LYS A 17 6.27 -18.16 2.20
N PRO A 18 5.04 -17.65 1.95
CA PRO A 18 3.97 -17.74 2.93
C PRO A 18 3.86 -19.21 3.35
N ARG A 19 4.22 -19.50 4.61
CA ARG A 19 3.99 -20.83 5.16
C ARG A 19 2.48 -20.95 5.29
N ALA A 20 1.92 -21.96 4.65
CA ALA A 20 0.51 -22.35 4.79
C ALA A 20 0.09 -22.71 6.23
N ASN A 21 1.00 -22.61 7.22
CA ASN A 21 0.79 -23.04 8.59
C ASN A 21 0.98 -21.90 9.62
N GLY A 22 0.82 -20.63 9.23
CA GLY A 22 0.63 -19.53 10.17
C GLY A 22 -0.85 -19.40 10.48
N SER A 23 -1.26 -19.84 11.68
CA SER A 23 -2.64 -20.03 12.12
C SER A 23 -3.66 -18.98 11.64
N GLU A 24 -4.63 -19.40 10.84
CA GLU A 24 -5.90 -18.67 10.68
C GLU A 24 -6.66 -18.53 12.01
N ALA A 25 -6.31 -19.35 13.02
CA ALA A 25 -6.94 -19.42 14.34
C ALA A 25 -6.85 -18.14 15.20
N ALA A 26 -6.10 -17.13 14.77
CA ALA A 26 -5.91 -15.87 15.50
C ALA A 26 -6.80 -14.70 15.03
N LYS A 27 -7.62 -14.93 13.98
CA LYS A 27 -8.51 -13.91 13.44
C LYS A 27 -9.90 -14.07 14.05
N SER A 28 -10.50 -12.97 14.46
CA SER A 28 -11.89 -12.92 14.91
C SER A 28 -12.74 -12.15 13.92
N THR A 29 -14.01 -12.52 13.82
CA THR A 29 -14.99 -11.73 13.07
C THR A 29 -15.80 -10.91 14.07
N LEU A 30 -15.75 -9.58 13.94
CA LEU A 30 -16.56 -8.67 14.74
C LEU A 30 -18.03 -8.71 14.28
N LYS A 31 -18.94 -8.20 15.12
CA LYS A 31 -20.39 -8.20 14.84
C LYS A 31 -20.77 -7.53 13.52
N ASP A 32 -19.95 -6.59 13.06
CA ASP A 32 -20.18 -5.84 11.83
C ASP A 32 -19.56 -6.49 10.58
N GLY A 33 -19.05 -7.72 10.70
CA GLY A 33 -18.40 -8.48 9.62
C GLY A 33 -16.91 -8.18 9.44
N THR A 34 -16.33 -7.29 10.24
CA THR A 34 -14.88 -7.00 10.17
C THR A 34 -14.08 -8.21 10.63
N ILE A 35 -13.14 -8.66 9.80
CA ILE A 35 -12.11 -9.62 10.20
C ILE A 35 -11.01 -8.84 10.92
N PHE A 36 -10.84 -9.11 12.20
CA PHE A 36 -9.83 -8.50 13.06
C PHE A 36 -8.72 -9.50 13.37
N TRP A 37 -7.48 -9.02 13.39
CA TRP A 37 -6.31 -9.80 13.76
C TRP A 37 -5.49 -9.05 14.81
N ASP A 38 -5.39 -9.63 16.01
CA ASP A 38 -4.46 -9.18 17.04
C ASP A 38 -3.07 -9.75 16.78
N ILE A 39 -2.24 -8.97 16.05
CA ILE A 39 -0.89 -9.36 15.65
C ILE A 39 0.07 -9.32 16.84
N ALA A 40 -0.13 -8.40 17.79
CA ALA A 40 0.70 -8.27 18.98
C ALA A 40 0.60 -9.50 19.89
N ALA A 41 -0.61 -10.05 20.05
CA ALA A 41 -0.86 -11.22 20.89
C ALA A 41 -0.27 -12.53 20.35
N GLN A 42 0.10 -12.59 19.07
CA GLN A 42 0.66 -13.81 18.48
C GLN A 42 2.14 -13.99 18.80
N GLU A 43 2.60 -15.23 18.96
CA GLU A 43 4.03 -15.50 19.12
C GLU A 43 4.75 -15.65 17.78
N GLY A 44 6.05 -15.33 17.77
CA GLY A 44 6.93 -15.56 16.62
C GLY A 44 6.64 -14.69 15.39
N ALA A 45 7.15 -15.14 14.24
CA ALA A 45 6.95 -14.51 12.95
C ALA A 45 5.70 -15.07 12.26
N LEU A 46 4.88 -14.18 11.70
CA LEU A 46 3.64 -14.53 11.02
C LEU A 46 3.35 -13.54 9.91
N CYS A 47 2.66 -14.01 8.86
CA CYS A 47 2.23 -13.19 7.74
C CYS A 47 0.92 -13.73 7.21
N GLY A 48 -0.03 -12.83 6.98
CA GLY A 48 -1.26 -13.07 6.22
C GLY A 48 -1.27 -12.21 4.96
N TYR A 49 -2.37 -12.27 4.23
CA TYR A 49 -2.64 -11.36 3.13
C TYR A 49 -4.13 -10.98 3.07
N SER A 50 -4.41 -9.89 2.38
CA SER A 50 -5.76 -9.47 2.02
C SER A 50 -5.78 -9.02 0.58
N GLU A 51 -6.87 -9.33 -0.11
CA GLU A 51 -7.11 -8.95 -1.49
C GLU A 51 -8.15 -7.83 -1.52
N LEU A 52 -7.84 -6.76 -2.23
CA LEU A 52 -8.72 -5.61 -2.39
C LEU A 52 -8.81 -5.30 -3.89
N LYS A 53 -10.02 -5.16 -4.41
CA LYS A 53 -10.22 -4.96 -5.86
C LYS A 53 -11.36 -4.01 -6.20
N THR A 54 -11.13 -3.31 -7.29
CA THR A 54 -12.12 -2.64 -8.13
C THR A 54 -11.88 -3.10 -9.56
N ASP A 55 -12.66 -2.60 -10.50
CA ASP A 55 -12.41 -2.88 -11.91
C ASP A 55 -11.04 -2.32 -12.36
N THR A 56 -10.60 -1.19 -11.77
CA THR A 56 -9.42 -0.47 -12.24
C THR A 56 -8.11 -0.90 -11.59
N SER A 57 -8.17 -1.53 -10.43
CA SER A 57 -6.99 -2.00 -9.71
C SER A 57 -7.31 -3.12 -8.74
N GLU A 58 -6.34 -4.00 -8.54
CA GLU A 58 -6.39 -5.10 -7.59
C GLU A 58 -5.08 -5.15 -6.81
N GLY A 59 -5.16 -5.33 -5.50
CA GLY A 59 -4.00 -5.40 -4.62
C GLY A 59 -4.07 -6.61 -3.70
N THR A 60 -3.05 -7.45 -3.76
CA THR A 60 -2.74 -8.45 -2.73
C THR A 60 -1.73 -7.83 -1.78
N ILE A 61 -2.18 -7.46 -0.57
CA ILE A 61 -1.34 -6.86 0.45
C ILE A 61 -0.98 -7.94 1.46
N SER A 62 0.30 -8.30 1.55
CA SER A 62 0.79 -9.22 2.58
C SER A 62 1.29 -8.42 3.77
N TYR A 63 0.85 -8.80 4.97
CA TYR A 63 1.15 -8.07 6.20
C TYR A 63 1.30 -9.01 7.40
N GLY A 64 2.05 -8.57 8.41
CA GLY A 64 2.32 -9.34 9.63
C GLY A 64 3.61 -8.87 10.28
N LYS A 65 4.29 -9.75 11.02
CA LYS A 65 5.55 -9.42 11.70
C LYS A 65 6.65 -10.43 11.42
N ASN A 66 7.87 -9.93 11.30
CA ASN A 66 9.07 -10.75 11.14
C ASN A 66 9.52 -11.33 12.50
N LYS A 67 10.63 -12.09 12.50
CA LYS A 67 11.19 -12.70 13.71
C LYS A 67 11.62 -11.68 14.78
N SER A 68 11.93 -10.46 14.39
CA SER A 68 12.25 -9.34 15.28
C SER A 68 11.01 -8.57 15.74
N GLY A 69 9.81 -9.00 15.35
CA GLY A 69 8.56 -8.32 15.67
C GLY A 69 8.29 -7.06 14.83
N HIS A 70 9.07 -6.81 13.78
CA HIS A 70 8.87 -5.66 12.90
C HIS A 70 7.88 -5.97 11.78
N LEU A 71 7.14 -4.96 11.35
CA LEU A 71 6.14 -5.02 10.30
C LEU A 71 6.75 -5.57 9.00
N ILE A 72 6.11 -6.61 8.47
CA ILE A 72 6.26 -7.05 7.09
C ILE A 72 5.11 -6.42 6.31
N LEU A 73 5.40 -5.82 5.16
CA LEU A 73 4.38 -5.23 4.30
C LEU A 73 4.78 -5.28 2.82
N LEU A 74 4.13 -6.16 2.06
CA LEU A 74 4.32 -6.33 0.63
C LEU A 74 3.07 -5.89 -0.13
N ARG A 75 3.26 -5.15 -1.24
CA ARG A 75 2.18 -4.66 -2.10
C ARG A 75 2.33 -5.27 -3.49
N HIS A 76 1.61 -6.34 -3.75
CA HIS A 76 1.48 -6.88 -5.09
C HIS A 76 0.24 -6.26 -5.73
N ILE A 77 0.41 -5.43 -6.75
CA ILE A 77 -0.69 -4.68 -7.34
C ILE A 77 -0.79 -5.02 -8.83
N ASN A 78 -2.00 -5.33 -9.25
CA ASN A 78 -2.43 -5.67 -10.59
C ASN A 78 -3.33 -4.56 -11.15
N PHE A 79 -3.13 -4.20 -12.41
CA PHE A 79 -3.94 -3.20 -13.14
C PHE A 79 -4.60 -3.88 -14.35
N PRO A 80 -5.85 -4.38 -14.20
CA PRO A 80 -6.51 -5.22 -15.20
C PRO A 80 -6.68 -4.58 -16.59
N PHE A 81 -6.93 -3.27 -16.65
CA PHE A 81 -7.17 -2.54 -17.91
C PHE A 81 -5.93 -2.20 -18.72
N ILE A 82 -4.75 -2.61 -18.27
CA ILE A 82 -3.51 -2.38 -18.99
C ILE A 82 -3.07 -3.71 -19.60
N PRO A 83 -3.56 -4.04 -20.81
CA PRO A 83 -3.17 -5.28 -21.47
C PRO A 83 -1.67 -5.22 -21.77
N ILE A 84 -0.98 -6.29 -21.43
CA ILE A 84 0.43 -6.52 -21.71
C ILE A 84 0.62 -6.95 -23.18
N LYS A 85 -0.40 -7.55 -23.81
CA LYS A 85 -0.41 -7.93 -25.24
C LYS A 85 -1.69 -7.44 -25.92
N PRO A 86 -1.62 -6.89 -27.14
CA PRO A 86 -2.81 -6.61 -27.95
C PRO A 86 -3.69 -7.87 -28.09
N ASN A 87 -5.00 -7.72 -27.99
CA ASN A 87 -6.00 -8.77 -28.17
C ASN A 87 -5.94 -9.99 -27.21
N LYS A 88 -5.18 -9.93 -26.10
CA LYS A 88 -5.24 -10.93 -25.03
C LYS A 88 -5.84 -10.35 -23.75
N LYS A 89 -7.13 -10.67 -23.51
CA LYS A 89 -7.94 -10.23 -22.36
C LYS A 89 -7.46 -10.69 -20.96
N PHE A 90 -6.35 -11.43 -20.88
CA PHE A 90 -5.85 -12.04 -19.63
C PHE A 90 -4.37 -11.73 -19.34
N SER A 91 -3.83 -10.66 -19.91
CA SER A 91 -2.45 -10.24 -19.68
C SER A 91 -2.44 -8.88 -18.99
N SER A 92 -2.67 -8.84 -17.68
CA SER A 92 -2.70 -7.59 -16.91
C SER A 92 -1.33 -7.23 -16.35
N PHE A 93 -1.05 -5.94 -16.17
CA PHE A 93 0.20 -5.49 -15.55
C PHE A 93 0.16 -5.68 -14.03
N ALA A 94 1.02 -6.56 -13.52
CA ALA A 94 1.20 -6.79 -12.09
C ALA A 94 2.64 -6.52 -11.64
N TYR A 95 2.81 -5.93 -10.45
CA TYR A 95 4.12 -5.56 -9.92
C TYR A 95 4.18 -5.58 -8.39
N ASN A 96 5.33 -5.97 -7.84
CA ASN A 96 5.63 -5.83 -6.41
C ASN A 96 6.17 -4.41 -6.14
N PHE A 97 5.30 -3.53 -5.67
CA PHE A 97 5.67 -2.14 -5.40
C PHE A 97 6.43 -2.01 -4.08
N THR A 98 7.51 -1.23 -4.12
CA THR A 98 8.19 -0.71 -2.93
C THR A 98 7.82 0.76 -2.79
N PRO A 99 7.39 1.23 -1.60
CA PRO A 99 7.15 2.65 -1.40
C PRO A 99 8.42 3.43 -1.71
N LYS A 100 8.27 4.58 -2.39
CA LYS A 100 9.38 5.49 -2.73
C LYS A 100 9.39 6.73 -1.84
N ALA A 101 8.84 6.63 -0.64
CA ALA A 101 8.83 7.70 0.35
C ALA A 101 9.69 7.30 1.55
N GLU A 102 10.54 8.22 1.98
CA GLU A 102 11.18 8.19 3.29
C GLU A 102 10.24 8.91 4.27
N LEU A 103 9.87 8.22 5.34
CA LEU A 103 9.05 8.77 6.42
C LEU A 103 9.94 8.92 7.63
N MET A 104 9.91 10.06 8.30
CA MET A 104 10.69 10.30 9.52
C MET A 104 9.82 10.92 10.61
N LEU A 105 10.16 10.61 11.85
CA LEU A 105 9.61 11.26 13.04
C LEU A 105 10.79 11.74 13.89
N ASP A 106 10.89 13.05 14.11
CA ASP A 106 12.05 13.71 14.74
C ASP A 106 13.39 13.30 14.11
N GLY A 107 13.42 13.19 12.78
CA GLY A 107 14.61 12.79 12.01
C GLY A 107 14.96 11.30 12.10
N VAL A 108 14.19 10.49 12.85
CA VAL A 108 14.33 9.04 12.87
C VAL A 108 13.44 8.43 11.80
N GLU A 109 14.04 7.72 10.86
CA GLU A 109 13.32 7.00 9.81
C GLU A 109 12.33 5.99 10.42
N ILE A 110 11.09 6.02 9.93
CA ILE A 110 10.05 5.04 10.25
C ILE A 110 10.35 3.74 9.51
N LYS A 111 11.39 3.05 9.98
CA LYS A 111 11.75 1.66 9.66
C LYS A 111 11.64 0.86 10.95
N ASN A 112 11.05 -0.34 10.91
CA ASN A 112 10.82 -1.21 12.08
C ASN A 112 9.60 -0.85 12.96
N GLU A 113 8.51 -0.41 12.35
CA GLU A 113 7.19 -0.43 12.98
C GLU A 113 6.89 -1.77 13.64
N LYS A 114 6.24 -1.78 14.81
CA LYS A 114 5.76 -2.99 15.49
C LYS A 114 4.24 -3.11 15.29
N PRO A 115 3.75 -3.99 14.40
CA PRO A 115 2.32 -4.11 14.14
C PRO A 115 1.60 -4.61 15.39
N VAL A 116 0.51 -3.94 15.73
CA VAL A 116 -0.36 -4.28 16.84
C VAL A 116 -1.54 -5.08 16.34
N SER A 117 -2.22 -4.58 15.31
CA SER A 117 -3.42 -5.22 14.78
C SER A 117 -3.60 -4.96 13.30
N ALA A 118 -4.46 -5.78 12.69
CA ALA A 118 -5.01 -5.52 11.38
C ALA A 118 -6.51 -5.74 11.38
N ALA A 119 -7.22 -4.97 10.56
CA ALA A 119 -8.65 -5.09 10.35
C ALA A 119 -8.95 -5.11 8.86
N VAL A 120 -9.85 -6.01 8.44
CA VAL A 120 -10.28 -6.18 7.05
C VAL A 120 -11.80 -6.18 7.02
N LYS A 121 -12.35 -5.23 6.28
CA LYS A 121 -13.77 -5.20 5.91
C LYS A 121 -13.86 -4.84 4.44
N ASP A 122 -14.01 -3.55 4.16
CA ASP A 122 -13.92 -2.99 2.81
C ASP A 122 -12.50 -2.55 2.44
N SER A 123 -11.68 -2.27 3.44
CA SER A 123 -10.26 -1.95 3.29
C SER A 123 -9.43 -2.81 4.24
N LEU A 124 -8.14 -2.90 3.97
CA LEU A 124 -7.16 -3.37 4.95
C LEU A 124 -6.65 -2.16 5.72
N THR A 125 -6.68 -2.24 7.06
CA THR A 125 -6.03 -1.28 7.95
C THR A 125 -5.05 -2.04 8.84
N VAL A 126 -3.79 -1.58 8.90
CA VAL A 126 -2.76 -2.10 9.80
C VAL A 126 -2.36 -0.99 10.76
N VAL A 127 -2.42 -1.27 12.05
CA VAL A 127 -2.02 -0.33 13.11
C VAL A 127 -0.71 -0.83 13.70
N SER A 128 0.28 0.05 13.78
CA SER A 128 1.59 -0.23 14.33
C SER A 128 2.00 0.80 15.38
N ASN A 129 2.82 0.37 16.34
CA ASN A 129 3.57 1.27 17.19
C ASN A 129 4.93 1.58 16.56
N PHE A 130 5.37 2.83 16.69
CA PHE A 130 6.70 3.26 16.28
C PHE A 130 7.33 4.12 17.37
N MET A 131 8.58 3.80 17.73
CA MET A 131 9.28 4.37 18.90
C MET A 131 8.42 4.34 20.18
N ASN A 132 8.87 5.04 21.22
CA ASN A 132 8.09 5.20 22.45
C ASN A 132 7.11 6.35 22.30
N GLY A 133 5.99 6.08 21.61
CA GLY A 133 4.81 6.95 21.66
C GLY A 133 4.32 7.51 20.33
N ALA A 134 4.63 6.89 19.19
CA ALA A 134 3.89 7.18 17.95
C ALA A 134 3.10 5.95 17.49
N THR A 135 1.92 6.20 16.92
CA THR A 135 1.13 5.19 16.21
C THR A 135 1.18 5.48 14.72
N VAL A 136 1.43 4.45 13.92
CA VAL A 136 1.38 4.50 12.47
C VAL A 136 0.22 3.63 12.01
N THR A 137 -0.76 4.23 11.34
CA THR A 137 -1.89 3.53 10.74
C THR A 137 -1.73 3.55 9.23
N ARG A 138 -1.76 2.37 8.61
CA ARG A 138 -1.68 2.20 7.15
C ARG A 138 -2.97 1.57 6.65
N SER A 139 -3.69 2.26 5.77
CA SER A 139 -4.93 1.78 5.18
C SER A 139 -4.84 1.70 3.67
N PHE A 140 -5.37 0.62 3.09
CA PHE A 140 -5.21 0.30 1.67
C PHE A 140 -6.54 0.32 0.94
N TYR A 141 -6.56 0.97 -0.22
CA TYR A 141 -7.76 1.18 -1.03
C TYR A 141 -7.45 1.06 -2.52
N PRO A 142 -8.17 0.22 -3.28
CA PRO A 142 -8.17 0.29 -4.73
C PRO A 142 -8.88 1.58 -5.18
N SER A 143 -8.37 2.27 -6.21
CA SER A 143 -9.07 3.40 -6.82
C SER A 143 -10.33 2.91 -7.54
N VAL A 144 -11.39 3.71 -7.58
CA VAL A 144 -12.63 3.35 -8.29
C VAL A 144 -12.53 3.70 -9.77
N ARG A 145 -11.85 4.80 -10.10
CA ARG A 145 -11.86 5.40 -11.45
C ARG A 145 -10.55 5.30 -12.20
N TYR A 146 -9.45 5.11 -11.50
CA TYR A 146 -8.12 5.23 -12.06
C TYR A 146 -7.32 3.95 -11.90
N PRO A 147 -6.33 3.68 -12.78
CA PRO A 147 -5.36 2.60 -12.62
C PRO A 147 -4.37 2.97 -11.51
N ALA A 148 -4.89 3.07 -10.29
CA ALA A 148 -4.19 3.46 -9.08
C ALA A 148 -4.64 2.64 -7.88
N PHE A 149 -3.73 2.45 -6.93
CA PHE A 149 -3.98 1.83 -5.64
C PHE A 149 -3.38 2.73 -4.57
N ILE A 150 -4.13 2.99 -3.51
CA ILE A 150 -3.86 4.05 -2.55
C ILE A 150 -3.53 3.42 -1.20
N GLU A 151 -2.40 3.82 -0.64
CA GLU A 151 -2.06 3.61 0.77
C GLU A 151 -2.16 4.94 1.49
N LYS A 152 -3.12 5.05 2.42
CA LYS A 152 -3.22 6.17 3.36
C LYS A 152 -2.32 5.86 4.57
N ILE A 153 -1.51 6.83 4.97
CA ILE A 153 -0.61 6.73 6.11
C ILE A 153 -0.96 7.84 7.10
N GLU A 154 -1.24 7.45 8.33
CA GLU A 154 -1.56 8.36 9.43
C GLU A 154 -0.53 8.14 10.54
N VAL A 155 0.14 9.21 10.95
CA VAL A 155 1.14 9.18 12.03
C VAL A 155 0.63 10.04 13.18
N THR A 156 0.27 9.41 14.28
CA THR A 156 -0.26 10.07 15.48
C THR A 156 0.81 10.17 16.56
N ASN A 157 0.99 11.37 17.10
CA ASN A 157 1.89 11.62 18.23
C ASN A 157 1.18 11.33 19.55
N ASN A 158 1.50 10.21 20.19
CA ASN A 158 1.00 9.85 21.53
C ASN A 158 1.99 10.19 22.65
N THR A 159 3.06 10.93 22.36
CA THR A 159 4.00 11.41 23.37
C THR A 159 3.43 12.63 24.11
N LYS A 160 4.13 13.07 25.17
CA LYS A 160 3.80 14.31 25.89
C LYS A 160 4.44 15.57 25.28
N SER A 161 5.26 15.40 24.24
CA SER A 161 6.05 16.48 23.63
C SER A 161 5.64 16.70 22.18
N LYS A 162 6.01 17.84 21.61
CA LYS A 162 5.86 18.07 20.16
C LYS A 162 6.89 17.23 19.41
N VAL A 163 6.49 16.66 18.28
CA VAL A 163 7.36 15.90 17.37
C VAL A 163 7.19 16.42 15.94
N THR A 164 8.20 16.28 15.11
CA THR A 164 8.17 16.68 13.69
C THR A 164 8.06 15.45 12.82
N PHE A 165 6.95 15.33 12.10
CA PHE A 165 6.80 14.34 11.03
C PHE A 165 7.28 14.91 9.71
N THR A 166 8.07 14.13 8.97
CA THR A 166 8.43 14.43 7.58
C THR A 166 8.18 13.23 6.69
N ALA A 167 7.72 13.49 5.46
CA ALA A 167 7.68 12.50 4.39
C ALA A 167 8.28 13.12 3.13
N SER A 168 9.19 12.42 2.47
CA SER A 168 9.89 12.91 1.28
C SER A 168 10.03 11.80 0.25
N GLU A 169 9.94 12.13 -1.03
CA GLU A 169 10.24 11.14 -2.07
C GLU A 169 11.74 10.84 -2.14
N LEU A 170 12.09 9.56 -2.18
CA LEU A 170 13.47 9.09 -2.33
C LEU A 170 14.01 9.47 -3.72
N LYS A 171 14.81 10.55 -3.78
CA LYS A 171 15.40 11.09 -5.02
C LYS A 171 16.37 10.10 -5.71
N ASN A 172 17.00 9.18 -4.97
CA ASN A 172 18.15 8.38 -5.44
C ASN A 172 17.86 6.98 -6.01
N ARG A 173 16.64 6.71 -6.48
CA ARG A 173 16.37 5.56 -7.40
C ARG A 173 15.87 6.00 -8.79
N LEU A 174 16.09 7.27 -9.11
CA LEU A 174 15.76 7.90 -10.40
C LEU A 174 16.97 8.07 -11.34
N THR A 175 18.20 7.83 -10.87
CA THR A 175 19.42 7.91 -11.71
C THR A 175 19.61 6.75 -12.67
N ASP A 176 18.87 5.65 -12.49
CA ASP A 176 18.69 4.70 -13.59
C ASP A 176 17.50 5.17 -14.43
N LYS A 177 17.78 5.91 -15.51
CA LYS A 177 16.84 6.19 -16.63
C LYS A 177 16.19 4.90 -17.19
N SER A 178 16.62 3.74 -16.72
CA SER A 178 16.15 2.39 -17.02
C SER A 178 15.32 1.69 -15.91
N LYS A 179 15.32 2.14 -14.64
CA LYS A 179 14.71 1.43 -13.49
C LYS A 179 13.64 2.20 -12.71
N ALA A 180 13.54 3.52 -12.87
CA ALA A 180 12.44 4.29 -12.27
C ALA A 180 11.07 3.99 -12.90
N LEU A 181 11.14 3.54 -14.15
CA LEU A 181 10.08 3.14 -15.03
C LEU A 181 10.47 1.74 -15.52
N LYS A 182 9.74 0.70 -15.16
CA LYS A 182 9.83 -0.52 -15.96
C LYS A 182 9.19 -0.18 -17.30
N LYS A 183 10.00 0.17 -18.31
CA LYS A 183 9.57 0.20 -19.71
C LYS A 183 9.31 -1.25 -20.10
N VAL A 184 8.11 -1.70 -19.86
CA VAL A 184 7.70 -3.04 -20.23
C VAL A 184 7.17 -2.99 -21.66
N SER A 185 8.01 -3.40 -22.62
CA SER A 185 7.64 -3.56 -24.02
C SER A 185 7.35 -5.03 -24.30
N PHE A 186 6.18 -5.51 -23.89
CA PHE A 186 5.69 -6.86 -24.23
C PHE A 186 4.94 -6.85 -25.57
N GLY A 187 5.55 -6.34 -26.64
CA GLY A 187 4.88 -6.24 -27.94
C GLY A 187 3.69 -5.27 -27.94
N LEU A 188 3.65 -4.33 -27.00
CA LEU A 188 2.73 -3.19 -27.02
C LEU A 188 3.24 -2.15 -28.02
N SER A 189 2.32 -1.57 -28.79
CA SER A 189 2.60 -0.36 -29.58
C SER A 189 2.97 0.84 -28.70
N GLU A 190 2.59 0.81 -27.41
CA GLU A 190 2.76 1.92 -26.47
C GLU A 190 3.51 1.49 -25.20
N LYS A 191 4.43 2.34 -24.74
CA LYS A 191 5.22 2.12 -23.52
C LYS A 191 4.39 2.43 -22.27
N LEU A 192 4.58 1.63 -21.21
CA LEU A 192 3.93 1.85 -19.91
C LEU A 192 4.89 2.45 -18.88
N ILE A 193 4.32 3.21 -17.97
CA ILE A 193 4.95 3.83 -16.80
C ILE A 193 4.21 3.34 -15.57
N ALA A 194 4.91 2.66 -14.66
CA ALA A 194 4.38 2.31 -13.36
C ALA A 194 5.29 2.84 -12.25
N GLY A 195 4.69 3.30 -11.16
CA GLY A 195 5.43 3.93 -10.07
C GLY A 195 4.66 4.03 -8.77
N ALA A 196 5.34 4.53 -7.75
CA ALA A 196 4.78 4.93 -6.47
C ALA A 196 5.19 6.38 -6.21
N ARG A 197 4.28 7.23 -5.74
CA ARG A 197 4.54 8.64 -5.41
C ARG A 197 3.96 8.99 -4.05
N LEU A 198 4.60 9.94 -3.38
CA LEU A 198 4.09 10.54 -2.16
C LEU A 198 3.07 11.62 -2.51
N VAL A 199 2.01 11.69 -1.72
CA VAL A 199 0.99 12.74 -1.78
C VAL A 199 0.81 13.27 -0.36
N ASP A 200 0.70 14.59 -0.22
CA ASP A 200 0.43 15.21 1.08
C ASP A 200 -1.01 14.93 1.57
N GLY A 201 -1.33 15.46 2.76
CA GLY A 201 -2.65 15.33 3.35
C GLY A 201 -3.79 15.99 2.58
N ASN A 202 -3.53 16.80 1.53
CA ASN A 202 -4.59 17.32 0.67
C ASN A 202 -5.06 16.26 -0.34
N GLY A 203 -4.27 15.22 -0.55
CA GLY A 203 -4.63 14.10 -1.43
C GLY A 203 -4.49 14.39 -2.92
N ASP A 204 -4.03 15.58 -3.33
CA ASP A 204 -3.90 15.95 -4.74
C ASP A 204 -2.75 15.24 -5.44
N PHE A 205 -3.03 14.07 -6.00
CA PHE A 205 -2.08 13.27 -6.75
C PHE A 205 -1.87 13.83 -8.16
N ARG A 206 -0.60 13.99 -8.53
CA ARG A 206 -0.14 14.21 -9.90
C ARG A 206 1.09 13.34 -10.14
N ASN A 207 1.05 12.46 -11.15
CA ASN A 207 2.12 11.48 -11.38
C ASN A 207 3.52 12.07 -11.70
N HIS A 208 3.60 13.36 -12.00
CA HIS A 208 4.81 14.09 -12.38
C HIS A 208 5.37 15.02 -11.30
N ASN A 209 4.63 15.31 -10.23
CA ASN A 209 5.08 16.21 -9.17
C ASN A 209 5.65 15.42 -7.99
N MET A 210 6.73 15.95 -7.42
CA MET A 210 7.23 15.49 -6.12
C MET A 210 6.68 16.42 -5.05
N VAL A 211 6.36 15.84 -3.90
CA VAL A 211 5.90 16.58 -2.73
C VAL A 211 6.79 16.18 -1.55
N ASP A 212 7.07 17.15 -0.69
CA ASP A 212 7.65 16.93 0.63
C ASP A 212 6.61 17.37 1.66
N VAL A 213 6.38 16.53 2.67
CA VAL A 213 5.48 16.79 3.78
C VAL A 213 6.34 17.09 5.01
N LYS A 214 6.05 18.19 5.69
CA LYS A 214 6.59 18.50 7.01
C LYS A 214 5.48 19.02 7.91
N LYS A 215 5.27 18.36 9.05
CA LYS A 215 4.21 18.70 10.01
C LYS A 215 4.75 18.64 11.43
N LEU A 216 4.54 19.71 12.18
CA LEU A 216 4.75 19.71 13.63
C LEU A 216 3.49 19.15 14.31
N LEU A 217 3.64 18.05 15.05
CA LEU A 217 2.56 17.36 15.73
C LEU A 217 2.63 17.64 17.22
N VAL A 218 1.64 18.35 17.74
CA VAL A 218 1.39 18.43 19.19
C VAL A 218 0.91 17.07 19.72
N PRO A 219 0.98 16.80 21.04
CA PRO A 219 0.38 15.59 21.62
C PRO A 219 -1.06 15.37 21.16
N GLY A 220 -1.36 14.15 20.72
CA GLY A 220 -2.65 13.75 20.15
C GLY A 220 -2.87 14.12 18.67
N ALA A 221 -2.00 14.93 18.05
CA ALA A 221 -2.16 15.31 16.66
C ALA A 221 -1.69 14.22 15.69
N THR A 222 -2.32 14.19 14.50
CA THR A 222 -2.05 13.23 13.43
C THR A 222 -1.60 13.95 12.16
N ALA A 223 -0.52 13.48 11.56
CA ALA A 223 -0.17 13.80 10.18
C ALA A 223 -0.78 12.76 9.24
N VAL A 224 -1.26 13.21 8.08
CA VAL A 224 -1.76 12.34 7.01
C VAL A 224 -0.93 12.57 5.74
N CYS A 225 -0.55 11.48 5.10
CA CYS A 225 -0.06 11.47 3.72
C CYS A 225 -0.51 10.19 3.02
N TYR A 226 -0.29 10.11 1.71
CA TYR A 226 -0.65 8.94 0.91
C TYR A 226 0.53 8.49 0.07
N ILE A 227 0.58 7.19 -0.22
CA ILE A 227 1.37 6.64 -1.31
C ILE A 227 0.41 6.14 -2.38
N VAL A 228 0.55 6.68 -3.58
CA VAL A 228 -0.23 6.25 -4.74
C VAL A 228 0.65 5.37 -5.62
N TYR A 229 0.26 4.10 -5.72
CA TYR A 229 0.78 3.14 -6.69
C TYR A 229 -0.02 3.26 -7.97
N TYR A 230 0.62 3.45 -9.12
CA TYR A 230 -0.10 3.71 -10.36
C TYR A 230 0.57 3.06 -11.56
N ALA A 231 -0.21 2.89 -12.62
CA ALA A 231 0.28 2.54 -13.95
C ALA A 231 -0.44 3.37 -15.02
N VAL A 232 0.30 3.93 -15.96
CA VAL A 232 -0.21 4.78 -17.05
C VAL A 232 0.57 4.54 -18.33
N LYS A 233 -0.03 4.89 -19.48
CA LYS A 233 0.69 4.94 -20.75
C LYS A 233 1.70 6.10 -20.75
N GLN A 234 2.86 5.89 -21.37
CA GLN A 234 3.89 6.92 -21.50
C GLN A 234 3.30 8.15 -22.21
N GLY A 235 3.58 9.35 -21.66
CA GLY A 235 3.03 10.61 -22.16
C GLY A 235 1.62 10.93 -21.67
N LYS A 236 0.97 10.03 -20.91
CA LYS A 236 -0.30 10.33 -20.22
C LYS A 236 -0.04 10.80 -18.79
N THR A 237 -0.81 11.80 -18.39
CA THR A 237 -0.87 12.29 -17.01
C THR A 237 -2.01 11.61 -16.28
N LEU A 238 -1.79 11.34 -14.99
CA LEU A 238 -2.84 10.88 -14.09
C LEU A 238 -2.92 11.88 -12.94
N ASN A 239 -4.09 12.49 -12.79
CA ASN A 239 -4.37 13.51 -11.81
C ASN A 239 -5.71 13.17 -11.13
N PHE A 240 -5.72 13.08 -9.82
CA PHE A 240 -6.94 12.86 -9.04
C PHE A 240 -6.70 13.22 -7.57
N ASN A 241 -7.76 13.27 -6.79
CA ASN A 241 -7.67 13.45 -5.35
C ASN A 241 -7.83 12.09 -4.64
N ALA A 242 -6.80 11.64 -3.92
CA ALA A 242 -6.74 10.35 -3.25
C ALA A 242 -7.80 10.20 -2.16
N GLU A 243 -8.06 11.25 -1.39
CA GLU A 243 -9.11 11.22 -0.36
C GLU A 243 -10.50 11.06 -0.98
N LYS A 244 -10.76 11.78 -2.09
CA LYS A 244 -12.01 11.64 -2.85
C LYS A 244 -12.18 10.24 -3.42
N GLU A 245 -11.13 9.62 -3.96
CA GLU A 245 -11.18 8.23 -4.42
C GLU A 245 -11.50 7.24 -3.29
N ILE A 246 -10.86 7.40 -2.12
CA ILE A 246 -11.15 6.57 -0.93
C ILE A 246 -12.61 6.73 -0.51
N ARG A 247 -13.11 7.97 -0.47
CA ARG A 247 -14.50 8.27 -0.09
C ARG A 247 -15.49 7.63 -1.06
N ASP A 248 -15.24 7.75 -2.36
CA ASP A 248 -16.10 7.18 -3.40
C ASP A 248 -16.07 5.64 -3.35
N TYR A 249 -14.92 5.03 -3.05
CA TYR A 249 -14.78 3.59 -2.82
C TYR A 249 -15.62 3.11 -1.64
N LEU A 250 -15.48 3.74 -0.46
CA LEU A 250 -16.22 3.36 0.74
C LEU A 250 -17.73 3.53 0.57
N LYS A 251 -18.17 4.58 -0.15
CA LYS A 251 -19.58 4.77 -0.52
C LYS A 251 -20.09 3.63 -1.41
N SER A 252 -19.34 3.20 -2.41
CA SER A 252 -19.76 2.09 -3.29
C SER A 252 -19.93 0.76 -2.55
N LYS A 253 -19.20 0.55 -1.45
CA LYS A 253 -19.35 -0.65 -0.61
C LYS A 253 -20.55 -0.57 0.32
N SER A 254 -20.83 0.62 0.84
CA SER A 254 -21.99 0.85 1.71
C SER A 254 -23.32 0.71 0.97
N ALA A 255 -23.40 1.16 -0.29
CA ALA A 255 -24.60 1.05 -1.12
C ALA A 255 -24.95 -0.42 -1.42
N ASN A 256 -23.96 -1.27 -1.70
CA ASN A 256 -24.18 -2.68 -2.01
C ASN A 256 -24.66 -3.52 -0.81
N ASN A 257 -24.50 -3.01 0.42
CA ASN A 257 -24.92 -3.71 1.64
C ASN A 257 -26.37 -3.34 2.07
N GLN A 258 -27.06 -2.46 1.34
CA GLN A 258 -28.46 -2.10 1.62
C GLN A 258 -29.47 -2.89 0.75
N ASP A 259 -29.00 -3.62 -0.27
CA ASP A 259 -29.83 -4.38 -1.21
C ASP A 259 -29.84 -5.91 -0.92
N THR A 260 -29.43 -6.34 0.28
CA THR A 260 -29.43 -7.74 0.76
C THR A 260 -30.07 -7.84 2.13
#